data_AF-A0A1G6S3K9-F1
#
_entry.id   AF-A0A1G6S3K9-F1
#
_cell.length_a   1.000
_cell.length_b   1.000
_cell.length_c   1.000
_cell.angle_alpha   90.00
_cell.angle_beta   90.00
_cell.angle_gamma   90.00
#
_symmetry.space_group_name_H-M   'P 1'
#
loop_
_entity.id
_entity.type
_entity.pdbx_description
1 polymer ?
#
loop_
_entity_poly.entity_id
_entity_poly.type
_entity_poly.pdbx_seq_one_letter_code
_entity_poly.pdbx_strand_id
1 'polypeptide(L)'
;MSGLSSEPLTQGESSSAQAGGPLLPATDIAAAVDGFMAASPAARGWDVETAVDWADADAGKLSEGEVSAVRFITLIEDHLPGYFDIYHKHFPVDGDVDPAIFVHNRELYHFTIRWAFEEDTHARALTRYQVAAGIAERTALWEELAVEGRKEFSLPLEHSVQFFAYALVQEKATQMYYQHLRDVVGDPVLKTVLNRLSRDEARHFTFMADVVGRYLRVYGDAVVEPIRDVVAGFRMPLADTMRGYWRWALKIADVARYDHTEAYEHLIRVIDRAVDTKSDRQDELTRFIAQCASLPA
;
A
#
# COMPACT_ATOMS: atom_id res chain seq x y z
N MET A 1 -25.90 -6.82 -53.41
CA MET A 1 -24.81 -5.88 -53.08
C MET A 1 -25.33 -4.94 -51.99
N SER A 2 -25.24 -5.40 -50.75
CA SER A 2 -25.67 -4.67 -49.55
C SER A 2 -24.47 -3.92 -48.98
N GLY A 3 -24.57 -2.59 -48.91
CA GLY A 3 -23.54 -1.73 -48.32
C GLY A 3 -23.47 -1.93 -46.81
N LEU A 4 -22.25 -2.10 -46.30
CA LEU A 4 -21.95 -2.05 -44.87
C LEU A 4 -21.53 -0.61 -44.54
N SER A 5 -22.38 0.07 -43.78
CA SER A 5 -22.06 1.33 -43.12
C SER A 5 -21.09 1.05 -41.97
N SER A 6 -19.92 1.67 -42.00
CA SER A 6 -18.98 1.71 -40.88
C SER A 6 -19.39 2.82 -39.91
N GLU A 7 -19.89 2.45 -38.74
CA GLU A 7 -19.99 3.40 -37.62
C GLU A 7 -18.59 3.62 -37.02
N PRO A 8 -18.22 4.85 -36.66
CA PRO A 8 -16.96 5.11 -35.98
C PRO A 8 -17.07 4.62 -34.52
N LEU A 9 -16.05 3.88 -34.08
CA LEU A 9 -15.84 3.56 -32.68
C LEU A 9 -15.76 4.87 -31.88
N THR A 10 -16.73 5.10 -31.00
CA THR A 10 -16.67 6.16 -30.00
C THR A 10 -15.45 5.89 -29.12
N GLN A 11 -14.41 6.72 -29.28
CA GLN A 11 -13.35 6.82 -28.30
C GLN A 11 -14.01 7.17 -26.96
N GLY A 12 -13.94 6.26 -26.00
CA GLY A 12 -14.32 6.57 -24.63
C GLY A 12 -13.41 7.70 -24.15
N GLU A 13 -14.01 8.82 -23.75
CA GLU A 13 -13.35 9.86 -22.98
C GLU A 13 -12.88 9.23 -21.66
N SER A 14 -11.67 8.67 -21.66
CA SER A 14 -10.92 8.43 -20.44
C SER A 14 -10.42 9.80 -19.96
N SER A 15 -11.32 10.61 -19.41
CA SER A 15 -10.94 11.68 -18.50
C SER A 15 -10.12 11.04 -17.40
N SER A 16 -8.78 11.17 -17.43
CA SER A 16 -7.94 10.80 -16.30
C SER A 16 -8.49 11.54 -15.09
N ALA A 17 -9.06 10.82 -14.13
CA ALA A 17 -9.61 11.42 -12.92
C ALA A 17 -8.44 11.81 -12.02
N GLN A 18 -7.72 12.87 -12.40
CA GLN A 18 -6.70 13.50 -11.58
C GLN A 18 -7.27 13.71 -10.17
N ALA A 19 -6.48 13.44 -9.14
CA ALA A 19 -6.90 13.72 -7.77
C ALA A 19 -7.30 15.20 -7.64
N GLY A 20 -8.48 15.43 -7.07
CA GLY A 20 -8.98 16.72 -6.69
C GLY A 20 -8.42 17.20 -5.34
N GLY A 21 -9.02 18.27 -4.82
CA GLY A 21 -8.54 18.96 -3.63
C GLY A 21 -7.22 19.70 -3.85
N PRO A 22 -6.66 20.31 -2.79
CA PRO A 22 -5.37 20.98 -2.91
C PRO A 22 -4.24 19.93 -3.06
N LEU A 23 -3.27 20.22 -3.92
CA LEU A 23 -1.98 19.54 -3.97
C LEU A 23 -0.98 20.30 -3.11
N LEU A 24 -0.13 19.59 -2.37
CA LEU A 24 1.01 20.22 -1.69
C LEU A 24 1.87 21.03 -2.68
N PRO A 25 2.56 22.09 -2.22
CA PRO A 25 3.57 22.74 -3.04
C PRO A 25 4.60 21.72 -3.54
N ALA A 26 5.02 21.84 -4.81
CA ALA A 26 6.00 20.91 -5.39
C ALA A 26 7.31 20.86 -4.58
N THR A 27 7.70 21.96 -3.93
CA THR A 27 8.86 22.02 -3.02
C THR A 27 8.70 21.14 -1.79
N ASP A 28 7.48 21.01 -1.27
CA ASP A 28 7.20 20.18 -0.10
C ASP A 28 7.23 18.69 -0.46
N ILE A 29 6.70 18.32 -1.63
CA ILE A 29 6.81 16.96 -2.15
C ILE A 29 8.26 16.61 -2.48
N ALA A 30 8.98 17.47 -3.19
CA ALA A 30 10.40 17.25 -3.49
C ALA A 30 11.21 17.01 -2.22
N ALA A 31 10.98 17.81 -1.17
CA ALA A 31 11.67 17.62 0.12
C ALA A 31 11.32 16.29 0.80
N ALA A 32 10.06 15.83 0.73
CA ALA A 32 9.66 14.53 1.28
C ALA A 32 10.31 13.38 0.49
N VAL A 33 10.32 13.48 -0.84
CA VAL A 33 10.94 12.50 -1.74
C VAL A 33 12.45 12.43 -1.53
N ASP A 34 13.14 13.57 -1.47
CA ASP A 34 14.57 13.65 -1.20
C ASP A 34 14.91 13.03 0.16
N GLY A 35 14.09 13.30 1.18
CA GLY A 35 14.23 12.69 2.51
C GLY A 35 14.12 11.17 2.47
N PHE A 36 13.11 10.63 1.76
CA PHE A 36 12.93 9.19 1.58
C PHE A 36 14.10 8.55 0.83
N MET A 37 14.54 9.15 -0.28
CA MET A 37 15.66 8.67 -1.08
C MET A 37 16.98 8.68 -0.29
N ALA A 38 17.22 9.72 0.51
CA ALA A 38 18.41 9.84 1.34
C ALA A 38 18.41 8.84 2.52
N ALA A 39 17.24 8.56 3.11
CA ALA A 39 17.11 7.61 4.23
C ALA A 39 17.41 6.16 3.80
N SER A 40 17.07 5.80 2.55
CA SER A 40 17.34 4.47 1.98
C SER A 40 18.01 4.55 0.59
N PRO A 41 19.32 4.83 0.54
CA PRO A 41 20.07 4.80 -0.70
C PRO A 41 19.95 3.43 -1.37
N ALA A 42 19.90 3.38 -2.70
CA ALA A 42 19.74 2.13 -3.46
C ALA A 42 20.76 1.04 -3.06
N ALA A 43 21.99 1.43 -2.67
CA ALA A 43 23.02 0.52 -2.19
C ALA A 43 22.69 -0.21 -0.86
N ARG A 44 21.69 0.27 -0.11
CA ARG A 44 21.16 -0.39 1.09
C ARG A 44 19.90 -1.22 0.82
N GLY A 45 19.37 -1.18 -0.40
CA GLY A 45 18.31 -2.07 -0.84
C GLY A 45 18.74 -3.52 -0.77
N TRP A 46 17.77 -4.43 -0.78
CA TRP A 46 18.01 -5.86 -0.82
C TRP A 46 17.47 -6.42 -2.14
N ASP A 47 18.11 -7.47 -2.62
CA ASP A 47 17.74 -8.14 -3.87
C ASP A 47 17.32 -9.58 -3.56
N VAL A 48 16.22 -10.02 -4.17
CA VAL A 48 15.62 -11.34 -3.94
C VAL A 48 16.60 -12.48 -4.21
N GLU A 49 17.46 -12.33 -5.22
CA GLU A 49 18.35 -13.40 -5.67
C GLU A 49 19.61 -13.54 -4.79
N THR A 50 20.00 -12.49 -4.08
CA THR A 50 21.28 -12.44 -3.35
C THR A 50 21.16 -12.23 -1.84
N ALA A 51 20.03 -11.68 -1.36
CA ALA A 51 19.89 -11.27 0.03
C ALA A 51 19.26 -12.33 0.95
N VAL A 52 18.83 -13.47 0.38
CA VAL A 52 18.15 -14.56 1.08
C VAL A 52 18.74 -15.90 0.61
N ASP A 53 19.10 -16.76 1.57
CA ASP A 53 19.50 -18.13 1.27
C ASP A 53 18.26 -19.01 1.14
N TRP A 54 17.84 -19.27 -0.09
CA TRP A 54 16.63 -20.03 -0.39
C TRP A 54 16.80 -21.54 -0.19
N ALA A 55 18.03 -22.06 -0.06
CA ALA A 55 18.25 -23.50 0.04
C ALA A 55 17.71 -24.10 1.34
N ASP A 56 17.59 -23.29 2.39
CA ASP A 56 17.13 -23.71 3.71
C ASP A 56 15.62 -23.51 3.94
N ALA A 57 14.90 -22.99 2.93
CA ALA A 57 13.46 -22.77 3.01
C ALA A 57 12.73 -24.11 3.05
N ASP A 58 11.83 -24.29 4.02
CA ASP A 58 11.16 -25.57 4.24
C ASP A 58 9.75 -25.39 4.80
N ALA A 59 8.74 -25.77 4.00
CA ALA A 59 7.34 -25.72 4.42
C ALA A 59 7.02 -26.71 5.55
N GLY A 60 7.84 -27.74 5.76
CA GLY A 60 7.72 -28.68 6.89
C GLY A 60 7.92 -28.02 8.26
N LYS A 61 8.48 -26.81 8.30
CA LYS A 61 8.60 -25.99 9.52
C LYS A 61 7.41 -25.05 9.74
N LEU A 62 6.42 -25.07 8.85
CA LEU A 62 5.23 -24.24 8.94
C LEU A 62 4.00 -25.10 9.27
N SER A 63 3.07 -24.51 10.02
CA SER A 63 1.70 -25.01 10.15
C SER A 63 0.90 -24.74 8.86
N GLU A 64 -0.22 -25.45 8.68
CA GLU A 64 -1.15 -25.17 7.59
C GLU A 64 -1.65 -23.72 7.59
N GLY A 65 -1.84 -23.15 8.78
CA GLY A 65 -2.24 -21.75 8.95
C GLY A 65 -1.18 -20.77 8.45
N GLU A 66 0.10 -21.02 8.74
CA GLU A 66 1.22 -20.19 8.29
C GLU A 66 1.45 -20.30 6.79
N VAL A 67 1.33 -21.50 6.20
CA VAL A 67 1.33 -21.67 4.74
C VAL A 67 0.18 -20.90 4.10
N SER A 68 -1.02 -20.97 4.69
CA SER A 68 -2.18 -20.21 4.23
C SER A 68 -1.97 -18.69 4.34
N ALA A 69 -1.31 -18.23 5.40
CA ALA A 69 -0.96 -16.82 5.59
C ALA A 69 0.01 -16.32 4.51
N VAL A 70 1.06 -17.08 4.20
CA VAL A 70 2.02 -16.76 3.12
C VAL A 70 1.32 -16.64 1.77
N ARG A 71 0.43 -17.59 1.44
CA ARG A 71 -0.35 -17.54 0.19
C ARG A 71 -1.23 -16.30 0.11
N PHE A 72 -1.92 -15.98 1.21
CA PHE A 72 -2.78 -14.80 1.27
C PHE A 72 -2.00 -13.51 1.02
N ILE A 73 -0.90 -13.28 1.75
CA ILE A 73 -0.13 -12.04 1.58
C ILE A 73 0.52 -11.95 0.20
N THR A 74 0.88 -13.08 -0.41
CA THR A 74 1.41 -13.07 -1.78
C THR A 74 0.37 -12.52 -2.77
N LEU A 75 -0.91 -12.84 -2.59
CA LEU A 75 -1.98 -12.29 -3.45
C LEU A 75 -2.17 -10.79 -3.26
N ILE A 76 -1.98 -10.28 -2.04
CA ILE A 76 -2.03 -8.83 -1.77
C ILE A 76 -0.85 -8.15 -2.49
N GLU A 77 0.37 -8.61 -2.22
CA GLU A 77 1.60 -8.05 -2.79
C GLU A 77 1.66 -8.12 -4.33
N ASP A 78 1.24 -9.26 -4.91
CA ASP A 78 1.25 -9.44 -6.37
C ASP A 78 0.23 -8.54 -7.10
N HIS A 79 -0.70 -7.93 -6.37
CA HIS A 79 -1.65 -6.98 -6.95
C HIS A 79 -1.08 -5.56 -7.14
N LEU A 80 0.22 -5.37 -6.92
CA LEU A 80 0.97 -4.15 -7.18
C LEU A 80 0.63 -3.44 -8.51
N PRO A 81 0.43 -4.11 -9.66
CA PRO A 81 0.07 -3.41 -10.89
C PRO A 81 -1.15 -2.50 -10.72
N GLY A 82 -2.16 -2.94 -9.95
CA GLY A 82 -3.32 -2.12 -9.62
C GLY A 82 -2.98 -0.97 -8.69
N TYR A 83 -2.17 -1.21 -7.65
CA TYR A 83 -1.78 -0.18 -6.68
C TYR A 83 -0.92 0.93 -7.33
N PHE A 84 -0.01 0.54 -8.22
CA PHE A 84 0.84 1.46 -8.97
C PHE A 84 0.05 2.28 -10.00
N ASP A 85 -0.97 1.68 -10.62
CA ASP A 85 -1.86 2.34 -11.57
C ASP A 85 -2.74 3.42 -10.91
N ILE A 86 -3.10 3.28 -9.62
CA ILE A 86 -3.77 4.35 -8.85
C ILE A 86 -2.96 5.65 -8.91
N TYR A 87 -1.65 5.60 -8.66
CA TYR A 87 -0.82 6.80 -8.72
C TYR A 87 -0.70 7.37 -10.13
N HIS A 88 -0.65 6.52 -11.17
CA HIS A 88 -0.64 7.00 -12.56
C HIS A 88 -1.93 7.70 -12.95
N LYS A 89 -3.09 7.14 -12.57
CA LYS A 89 -4.41 7.70 -12.87
C LYS A 89 -4.66 9.02 -12.15
N HIS A 90 -4.23 9.12 -10.89
CA HIS A 90 -4.58 10.25 -10.03
C HIS A 90 -3.49 11.34 -9.97
N PHE A 91 -2.23 11.00 -10.28
CA PHE A 91 -1.11 11.94 -10.38
C PHE A 91 -0.39 11.79 -11.74
N PRO A 92 -1.09 12.02 -12.86
CA PRO A 92 -0.54 11.81 -14.19
C PRO A 92 0.67 12.71 -14.47
N VAL A 93 1.58 12.20 -15.31
CA VAL A 93 2.80 12.88 -15.79
C VAL A 93 2.87 12.83 -17.32
N ASP A 94 1.75 13.11 -17.97
CA ASP A 94 1.62 13.17 -19.42
C ASP A 94 1.42 14.61 -19.94
N GLY A 95 1.25 14.76 -21.26
CA GLY A 95 1.15 16.04 -21.93
C GLY A 95 -0.18 16.79 -21.73
N ASP A 96 -1.18 16.15 -21.12
CA ASP A 96 -2.50 16.74 -20.90
C ASP A 96 -2.61 17.45 -19.54
N VAL A 97 -1.59 17.31 -18.68
CA VAL A 97 -1.53 17.90 -17.34
C VAL A 97 -1.04 19.35 -17.39
N ASP A 98 -1.73 20.25 -16.66
CA ASP A 98 -1.29 21.64 -16.49
C ASP A 98 0.17 21.71 -16.00
N PRO A 99 1.04 22.58 -16.56
CA PRO A 99 2.44 22.61 -16.21
C PRO A 99 2.74 22.77 -14.72
N ALA A 100 1.95 23.52 -13.96
CA ALA A 100 2.18 23.71 -12.52
C ALA A 100 1.88 22.42 -11.73
N ILE A 101 0.82 21.71 -12.13
CA ILE A 101 0.44 20.41 -11.57
C ILE A 101 1.47 19.34 -11.98
N PHE A 102 1.91 19.38 -13.23
CA PHE A 102 2.93 18.47 -13.75
C PHE A 102 4.22 18.54 -12.92
N VAL A 103 4.67 19.73 -12.50
CA VAL A 103 5.85 19.84 -11.63
C VAL A 103 5.63 19.06 -10.33
N HIS A 104 4.49 19.22 -9.66
CA HIS A 104 4.17 18.45 -8.45
C HIS A 104 4.18 16.94 -8.73
N ASN A 105 3.44 16.50 -9.74
CA ASN A 105 3.29 15.06 -10.06
C ASN A 105 4.62 14.44 -10.46
N ARG A 106 5.47 15.18 -11.19
CA ARG A 106 6.82 14.74 -11.57
C ARG A 106 7.72 14.53 -10.36
N GLU A 107 7.69 15.42 -9.37
CA GLU A 107 8.48 15.22 -8.15
C GLU A 107 7.98 14.01 -7.35
N LEU A 108 6.66 13.83 -7.23
CA LEU A 108 6.07 12.65 -6.60
C LEU A 108 6.46 11.35 -7.33
N TYR A 109 6.50 11.37 -8.65
CA TYR A 109 6.77 10.20 -9.49
C TYR A 109 8.09 9.51 -9.14
N HIS A 110 9.11 10.26 -8.71
CA HIS A 110 10.36 9.69 -8.25
C HIS A 110 10.18 8.74 -7.06
N PHE A 111 9.33 9.10 -6.09
CA PHE A 111 8.94 8.17 -5.01
C PHE A 111 8.13 7.00 -5.56
N THR A 112 7.12 7.25 -6.40
CA THR A 112 6.22 6.20 -6.90
C THR A 112 6.99 5.08 -7.61
N ILE A 113 7.99 5.42 -8.44
CA ILE A 113 8.86 4.42 -9.10
C ILE A 113 9.66 3.62 -8.07
N ARG A 114 10.24 4.29 -7.07
CA ARG A 114 11.09 3.63 -6.08
C ARG A 114 10.27 2.74 -5.16
N TRP A 115 9.10 3.20 -4.73
CA TRP A 115 8.13 2.42 -3.95
C TRP A 115 7.71 1.18 -4.73
N ALA A 116 7.25 1.32 -5.98
CA ALA A 116 6.82 0.17 -6.79
C ALA A 116 7.93 -0.86 -7.03
N PHE A 117 9.18 -0.44 -7.16
CA PHE A 117 10.30 -1.38 -7.22
C PHE A 117 10.49 -2.16 -5.91
N GLU A 118 10.34 -1.49 -4.76
CA GLU A 118 10.41 -2.13 -3.44
C GLU A 118 9.23 -3.10 -3.23
N GLU A 119 8.01 -2.72 -3.61
CA GLU A 119 6.82 -3.60 -3.56
C GLU A 119 6.94 -4.82 -4.49
N ASP A 120 7.44 -4.66 -5.72
CA ASP A 120 7.65 -5.79 -6.64
C ASP A 120 8.63 -6.81 -6.05
N THR A 121 9.60 -6.30 -5.29
CA THR A 121 10.55 -7.14 -4.55
C THR A 121 9.83 -8.00 -3.49
N HIS A 122 8.76 -7.50 -2.85
CA HIS A 122 7.98 -8.26 -1.87
C HIS A 122 7.20 -9.39 -2.54
N ALA A 123 6.44 -9.09 -3.59
CA ALA A 123 5.69 -10.06 -4.38
C ALA A 123 6.62 -11.18 -4.92
N ARG A 124 7.76 -10.79 -5.48
CA ARG A 124 8.78 -11.73 -5.98
C ARG A 124 9.38 -12.58 -4.86
N ALA A 125 9.70 -12.01 -3.71
CA ALA A 125 10.29 -12.75 -2.59
C ALA A 125 9.33 -13.76 -1.99
N LEU A 126 8.06 -13.40 -1.81
CA LEU A 126 7.04 -14.32 -1.31
C LEU A 126 6.74 -15.44 -2.32
N THR A 127 6.67 -15.12 -3.61
CA THR A 127 6.56 -16.12 -4.68
C THR A 127 7.76 -17.06 -4.69
N ARG A 128 8.98 -16.51 -4.57
CA ARG A 128 10.22 -17.30 -4.54
C ARG A 128 10.29 -18.21 -3.31
N TYR A 129 9.85 -17.71 -2.16
CA TYR A 129 9.75 -18.47 -0.91
C TYR A 129 8.84 -19.69 -1.08
N GLN A 130 7.62 -19.49 -1.61
CA GLN A 130 6.67 -20.59 -1.80
C GLN A 130 7.24 -21.72 -2.66
N VAL A 131 7.96 -21.37 -3.73
CA VAL A 131 8.62 -22.37 -4.59
C VAL A 131 9.80 -23.03 -3.88
N ALA A 132 10.64 -22.24 -3.19
CA ALA A 132 11.82 -22.76 -2.48
C ALA A 132 11.44 -23.73 -1.35
N ALA A 133 10.41 -23.38 -0.58
CA ALA A 133 9.92 -24.15 0.55
C ALA A 133 9.10 -25.38 0.17
N GLY A 134 8.78 -25.57 -1.13
CA GLY A 134 7.92 -26.65 -1.60
C GLY A 134 6.43 -26.45 -1.33
N ILE A 135 5.98 -25.20 -1.12
CA ILE A 135 4.55 -24.86 -0.92
C ILE A 135 3.77 -24.99 -2.23
N ALA A 136 4.37 -24.55 -3.34
CA ALA A 136 3.72 -24.53 -4.65
C ALA A 136 4.72 -24.74 -5.79
N GLU A 137 4.24 -25.37 -6.86
CA GLU A 137 4.97 -25.41 -8.13
C GLU A 137 4.92 -24.04 -8.81
N ARG A 138 6.05 -23.61 -9.38
CA ARG A 138 6.24 -22.23 -9.89
C ARG A 138 5.16 -21.81 -10.89
N THR A 139 4.95 -22.61 -11.93
CA THR A 139 4.01 -22.26 -12.99
C THR A 139 2.56 -22.25 -12.49
N ALA A 140 2.20 -23.20 -11.61
CA ALA A 140 0.87 -23.25 -11.03
C ALA A 140 0.60 -22.03 -10.13
N LEU A 141 1.60 -21.59 -9.36
CA LEU A 141 1.50 -20.38 -8.56
C LEU A 141 1.29 -19.14 -9.43
N TRP A 142 2.00 -19.00 -10.57
CA TRP A 142 1.77 -17.88 -11.50
C TRP A 142 0.35 -17.85 -12.05
N GLU A 143 -0.19 -19.01 -12.43
CA GLU A 143 -1.57 -19.12 -12.92
C GLU A 143 -2.59 -18.74 -11.84
N GLU A 144 -2.35 -19.12 -10.58
CA GLU A 144 -3.18 -18.73 -9.43
C GLU A 144 -3.14 -17.22 -9.17
N LEU A 145 -1.94 -16.64 -9.10
CA LEU A 145 -1.76 -15.20 -8.87
C LEU A 145 -2.43 -14.35 -9.97
N ALA A 146 -2.32 -14.79 -11.23
CA ALA A 146 -2.94 -14.11 -12.37
C ALA A 146 -4.49 -14.02 -12.29
N VAL A 147 -5.16 -14.88 -11.53
CA VAL A 147 -6.64 -14.84 -11.36
C VAL A 147 -7.07 -13.60 -10.59
N GLU A 148 -6.38 -13.28 -9.50
CA GLU A 148 -6.67 -12.10 -8.69
C GLU A 148 -5.96 -10.87 -9.26
N GLY A 149 -4.70 -11.01 -9.69
CA GLY A 149 -3.87 -9.92 -10.20
C GLY A 149 -4.45 -9.19 -11.42
N ARG A 150 -5.28 -9.85 -12.24
CA ARG A 150 -5.94 -9.26 -13.42
C ARG A 150 -7.21 -8.45 -13.10
N LYS A 151 -7.69 -8.48 -11.86
CA LYS A 151 -8.89 -7.73 -11.49
C LYS A 151 -8.57 -6.25 -11.43
N GLU A 152 -9.57 -5.39 -11.63
CA GLU A 152 -9.35 -3.97 -11.45
C GLU A 152 -9.21 -3.65 -9.95
N PHE A 153 -8.18 -2.88 -9.61
CA PHE A 153 -8.08 -2.20 -8.34
C PHE A 153 -8.52 -0.75 -8.50
N SER A 154 -9.44 -0.32 -7.66
CA SER A 154 -9.89 1.06 -7.61
C SER A 154 -10.09 1.50 -6.16
N LEU A 155 -9.85 2.77 -5.92
CA LEU A 155 -10.12 3.42 -4.64
C LEU A 155 -11.10 4.58 -4.92
N PRO A 156 -12.25 4.64 -4.24
CA PRO A 156 -13.23 5.72 -4.42
C PRO A 156 -12.77 6.97 -3.66
N LEU A 157 -11.56 7.46 -3.97
CA LEU A 157 -10.93 8.62 -3.34
C LEU A 157 -10.89 9.77 -4.34
N GLU A 158 -11.21 10.97 -3.85
CA GLU A 158 -11.34 12.16 -4.70
C GLU A 158 -10.27 13.20 -4.37
N HIS A 159 -9.83 13.27 -3.11
CA HIS A 159 -8.87 14.27 -2.65
C HIS A 159 -7.45 13.71 -2.60
N SER A 160 -6.48 14.52 -3.03
CA SER A 160 -5.06 14.14 -3.07
C SER A 160 -4.52 13.61 -1.73
N VAL A 161 -4.88 14.24 -0.60
CA VAL A 161 -4.48 13.80 0.75
C VAL A 161 -5.00 12.39 1.09
N GLN A 162 -6.11 11.96 0.49
CA GLN A 162 -6.73 10.67 0.81
C GLN A 162 -5.88 9.50 0.34
N PHE A 163 -5.22 9.61 -0.83
CA PHE A 163 -4.34 8.57 -1.35
C PHE A 163 -3.17 8.30 -0.38
N PHE A 164 -2.58 9.37 0.17
CA PHE A 164 -1.51 9.25 1.16
C PHE A 164 -2.01 8.79 2.53
N ALA A 165 -3.20 9.23 2.97
CA ALA A 165 -3.79 8.78 4.23
C ALA A 165 -4.19 7.30 4.18
N TYR A 166 -4.72 6.83 3.04
CA TYR A 166 -5.06 5.43 2.82
C TYR A 166 -3.80 4.56 2.85
N ALA A 167 -2.78 4.94 2.07
CA ALA A 167 -1.51 4.25 2.05
C ALA A 167 -0.84 4.27 3.43
N LEU A 168 -0.85 5.38 4.17
CA LEU A 168 -0.31 5.45 5.54
C LEU A 168 -0.88 4.35 6.44
N VAL A 169 -2.21 4.17 6.45
CA VAL A 169 -2.86 3.15 7.27
C VAL A 169 -2.51 1.75 6.77
N GLN A 170 -2.55 1.52 5.44
CA GLN A 170 -2.26 0.21 4.85
C GLN A 170 -0.80 -0.22 5.10
N GLU A 171 0.17 0.66 4.83
CA GLU A 171 1.61 0.44 5.05
C GLU A 171 1.91 0.10 6.51
N LYS A 172 1.21 0.80 7.43
CA LYS A 172 1.39 0.52 8.84
C LYS A 172 0.79 -0.83 9.23
N ALA A 173 -0.37 -1.16 8.68
CA ALA A 173 -1.04 -2.43 8.92
C ALA A 173 -0.19 -3.61 8.41
N THR A 174 0.32 -3.55 7.18
CA THR A 174 1.19 -4.59 6.62
C THR A 174 2.51 -4.70 7.37
N GLN A 175 3.12 -3.57 7.76
CA GLN A 175 4.31 -3.56 8.60
C GLN A 175 4.12 -4.41 9.87
N MET A 176 3.02 -4.16 10.60
CA MET A 176 2.71 -4.82 11.86
C MET A 176 2.35 -6.28 11.63
N TYR A 177 1.55 -6.58 10.61
CA TYR A 177 1.25 -7.95 10.23
C TYR A 177 2.51 -8.77 9.96
N TYR A 178 3.50 -8.22 9.23
CA TYR A 178 4.77 -8.90 8.97
C TYR A 178 5.61 -9.11 10.23
N GLN A 179 5.60 -8.19 11.18
CA GLN A 179 6.28 -8.37 12.47
C GLN A 179 5.65 -9.51 13.26
N HIS A 180 4.33 -9.51 13.36
CA HIS A 180 3.56 -10.50 14.10
C HIS A 180 3.71 -11.89 13.48
N LEU A 181 3.56 -12.03 12.15
CA LEU A 181 3.76 -13.29 11.46
C LEU A 181 5.20 -13.81 11.61
N ARG A 182 6.21 -12.94 11.50
CA ARG A 182 7.63 -13.30 11.68
C ARG A 182 7.88 -13.92 13.06
N ASP A 183 7.21 -13.40 14.09
CA ASP A 183 7.45 -13.81 15.47
C ASP A 183 6.88 -15.21 15.76
N VAL A 184 5.87 -15.66 15.00
CA VAL A 184 5.21 -16.96 15.19
C VAL A 184 5.72 -18.06 14.25
N VAL A 185 6.11 -17.74 13.00
CA VAL A 185 6.50 -18.75 12.00
C VAL A 185 7.71 -19.59 12.43
N GLY A 186 7.76 -20.85 12.00
CA GLY A 186 8.86 -21.76 12.33
C GLY A 186 10.09 -21.68 11.41
N ASP A 187 9.92 -21.28 10.15
CA ASP A 187 11.00 -21.30 9.16
C ASP A 187 11.88 -20.03 9.20
N PRO A 188 13.21 -20.16 9.41
CA PRO A 188 14.11 -19.00 9.52
C PRO A 188 14.29 -18.22 8.21
N VAL A 189 14.11 -18.86 7.06
CA VAL A 189 14.16 -18.16 5.77
C VAL A 189 12.96 -17.23 5.64
N LEU A 190 11.75 -17.72 5.96
CA LEU A 190 10.56 -16.87 6.02
C LEU A 190 10.71 -15.72 7.01
N LYS A 191 11.30 -15.95 8.20
CA LYS A 191 11.58 -14.86 9.16
C LYS A 191 12.48 -13.78 8.56
N THR A 192 13.48 -14.19 7.78
CA THR A 192 14.39 -13.26 7.10
C THR A 192 13.63 -12.43 6.06
N VAL A 193 12.78 -13.07 5.26
CA VAL A 193 11.91 -12.39 4.27
C VAL A 193 10.99 -11.39 4.97
N LEU A 194 10.17 -11.84 5.92
CA LEU A 194 9.20 -10.98 6.63
C LEU A 194 9.86 -9.81 7.36
N ASN A 195 11.08 -9.99 7.90
CA ASN A 195 11.83 -8.90 8.50
C ASN A 195 12.28 -7.84 7.49
N ARG A 196 12.59 -8.24 6.24
CA ARG A 196 12.95 -7.31 5.17
C ARG A 196 11.72 -6.55 4.69
N LEU A 197 10.63 -7.26 4.40
CA LEU A 197 9.33 -6.65 4.04
C LEU A 197 8.91 -5.63 5.10
N SER A 198 8.85 -6.01 6.38
CA SER A 198 8.48 -5.08 7.47
C SER A 198 9.39 -3.84 7.58
N ARG A 199 10.65 -3.93 7.19
CA ARG A 199 11.56 -2.77 7.18
C ARG A 199 11.29 -1.84 6.00
N ASP A 200 10.78 -2.36 4.90
CA ASP A 200 10.36 -1.60 3.73
C ASP A 200 9.07 -0.85 4.05
N GLU A 201 8.05 -1.55 4.55
CA GLU A 201 6.78 -0.94 5.00
C GLU A 201 7.00 0.16 6.04
N ALA A 202 7.97 -0.01 6.95
CA ALA A 202 8.32 1.02 7.93
C ALA A 202 8.76 2.34 7.28
N ARG A 203 9.50 2.26 6.17
CA ARG A 203 9.99 3.43 5.44
C ARG A 203 8.90 4.03 4.59
N HIS A 204 8.09 3.22 3.92
CA HIS A 204 6.94 3.69 3.15
C HIS A 204 5.93 4.39 4.05
N PHE A 205 5.58 3.79 5.20
CA PHE A 205 4.81 4.43 6.26
C PHE A 205 5.40 5.79 6.67
N THR A 206 6.72 5.88 6.85
CA THR A 206 7.37 7.14 7.24
C THR A 206 7.22 8.22 6.16
N PHE A 207 7.31 7.86 4.87
CA PHE A 207 7.05 8.79 3.78
C PHE A 207 5.59 9.25 3.78
N MET A 208 4.64 8.32 3.84
CA MET A 208 3.20 8.67 3.87
C MET A 208 2.86 9.55 5.08
N ALA A 209 3.45 9.25 6.24
CA ALA A 209 3.32 10.06 7.45
C ALA A 209 3.87 11.48 7.29
N ASP A 210 5.03 11.67 6.64
CA ASP A 210 5.56 13.00 6.37
C ASP A 210 4.63 13.77 5.42
N VAL A 211 4.18 13.15 4.32
CA VAL A 211 3.28 13.79 3.35
C VAL A 211 1.95 14.19 4.00
N VAL A 212 1.29 13.29 4.73
CA VAL A 212 0.05 13.61 5.47
C VAL A 212 0.30 14.71 6.51
N GLY A 213 1.43 14.66 7.23
CA GLY A 213 1.82 15.71 8.17
C GLY A 213 2.01 17.08 7.50
N ARG A 214 2.58 17.12 6.29
CA ARG A 214 2.69 18.36 5.48
C ARG A 214 1.32 18.88 5.08
N TYR A 215 0.40 18.02 4.64
CA TYR A 215 -0.98 18.42 4.33
C TYR A 215 -1.65 19.08 5.53
N LEU A 216 -1.52 18.50 6.73
CA LEU A 216 -2.07 19.07 7.97
C LEU A 216 -1.44 20.43 8.33
N ARG A 217 -0.12 20.59 8.12
CA ARG A 217 0.56 21.88 8.36
C ARG A 217 0.16 22.97 7.37
N VAL A 218 0.04 22.63 6.09
CA VAL A 218 -0.20 23.59 5.01
C VAL A 218 -1.67 23.96 4.91
N TYR A 219 -2.58 22.99 5.07
CA TYR A 219 -4.01 23.19 4.83
C TYR A 219 -4.88 23.10 6.10
N GLY A 220 -4.31 22.71 7.24
CA GLY A 220 -5.03 22.68 8.52
C GLY A 220 -6.33 21.87 8.44
N ASP A 221 -7.43 22.54 8.80
CA ASP A 221 -8.76 21.93 8.84
C ASP A 221 -9.33 21.52 7.48
N ALA A 222 -8.80 22.06 6.37
CA ALA A 222 -9.31 21.76 5.03
C ALA A 222 -9.05 20.30 4.61
N VAL A 223 -8.11 19.60 5.25
CA VAL A 223 -7.81 18.19 4.98
C VAL A 223 -8.34 17.24 6.05
N VAL A 224 -8.98 17.76 7.11
CA VAL A 224 -9.50 16.94 8.21
C VAL A 224 -10.63 16.03 7.75
N GLU A 225 -11.63 16.55 7.01
CA GLU A 225 -12.74 15.73 6.52
C GLU A 225 -12.29 14.68 5.50
N PRO A 226 -11.47 15.01 4.47
CA PRO A 226 -10.94 13.98 3.57
C PRO A 226 -10.19 12.85 4.29
N ILE A 227 -9.38 13.16 5.31
CA ILE A 227 -8.69 12.13 6.12
C ILE A 227 -9.70 11.31 6.93
N ARG A 228 -10.72 11.95 7.49
CA ARG A 228 -11.81 11.27 8.20
C ARG A 228 -12.52 10.27 7.31
N ASP A 229 -12.84 10.65 6.07
CA ASP A 229 -13.52 9.79 5.09
C ASP A 229 -12.72 8.54 4.78
N VAL A 230 -11.38 8.66 4.67
CA VAL A 230 -10.50 7.51 4.50
C VAL A 230 -10.60 6.54 5.67
N VAL A 231 -10.55 7.05 6.91
CA VAL A 231 -10.62 6.19 8.11
C VAL A 231 -12.01 5.56 8.24
N ALA A 232 -13.07 6.33 7.99
CA ALA A 232 -14.45 5.84 8.04
C ALA A 232 -14.72 4.76 6.98
N GLY A 233 -14.16 4.93 5.79
CA GLY A 233 -14.32 4.05 4.64
C GLY A 233 -13.22 3.00 4.49
N PHE A 234 -12.27 2.90 5.42
CA PHE A 234 -11.08 2.08 5.23
C PHE A 234 -11.44 0.62 4.98
N ARG A 235 -10.83 0.05 3.94
CA ARG A 235 -10.89 -1.36 3.59
C ARG A 235 -9.50 -1.82 3.17
N MET A 236 -9.10 -2.98 3.67
CA MET A 236 -7.88 -3.63 3.21
C MET A 236 -7.93 -3.87 1.70
N PRO A 237 -6.78 -3.83 1.01
CA PRO A 237 -6.75 -4.15 -0.41
C PRO A 237 -7.38 -5.51 -0.71
N LEU A 238 -8.04 -5.63 -1.87
CA LEU A 238 -8.76 -6.82 -2.33
C LEU A 238 -10.00 -7.26 -1.52
N ALA A 239 -10.39 -6.54 -0.46
CA ALA A 239 -11.54 -6.91 0.38
C ALA A 239 -12.86 -7.08 -0.40
N ASP A 240 -13.04 -6.28 -1.45
CA ASP A 240 -14.26 -6.27 -2.25
C ASP A 240 -14.17 -7.12 -3.52
N THR A 241 -12.97 -7.50 -3.95
CA THR A 241 -12.73 -8.19 -5.24
C THR A 241 -12.35 -9.66 -5.07
N MET A 242 -11.74 -10.04 -3.95
CA MET A 242 -11.32 -11.42 -3.68
C MET A 242 -12.43 -12.22 -3.01
N ARG A 243 -12.82 -13.35 -3.62
CA ARG A 243 -13.91 -14.19 -3.11
C ARG A 243 -13.53 -14.81 -1.77
N GLY A 244 -14.37 -14.59 -0.75
CA GLY A 244 -14.14 -15.16 0.58
C GLY A 244 -13.05 -14.46 1.37
N TYR A 245 -12.62 -13.26 0.94
CA TYR A 245 -11.59 -12.44 1.58
C TYR A 245 -11.73 -12.40 3.10
N TRP A 246 -12.89 -11.96 3.61
CA TRP A 246 -13.09 -11.76 5.05
C TRP A 246 -12.87 -13.03 5.89
N ARG A 247 -13.34 -14.18 5.40
CA ARG A 247 -13.13 -15.45 6.10
C ARG A 247 -11.66 -15.85 6.10
N TRP A 248 -10.92 -15.53 5.03
CA TRP A 248 -9.49 -15.84 4.96
C TRP A 248 -8.69 -14.86 5.81
N ALA A 249 -8.97 -13.56 5.71
CA ALA A 249 -8.38 -12.48 6.52
C ALA A 249 -8.51 -12.74 8.03
N LEU A 250 -9.68 -13.16 8.52
CA LEU A 250 -9.87 -13.51 9.94
C LEU A 250 -8.98 -14.67 10.38
N LYS A 251 -8.82 -15.69 9.53
CA LYS A 251 -7.94 -16.84 9.85
C LYS A 251 -6.47 -16.43 9.90
N ILE A 252 -6.02 -15.62 8.96
CA ILE A 252 -4.60 -15.23 8.92
C ILE A 252 -4.25 -14.21 10.01
N ALA A 253 -5.20 -13.36 10.41
CA ALA A 253 -5.06 -12.48 11.55
C ALA A 253 -4.89 -13.27 12.85
N ASP A 254 -5.66 -14.35 13.04
CA ASP A 254 -5.51 -15.28 14.16
C ASP A 254 -4.15 -15.99 14.15
N VAL A 255 -3.70 -16.47 12.98
CA VAL A 255 -2.38 -17.08 12.79
C VAL A 255 -1.26 -16.11 13.21
N ALA A 256 -1.32 -14.87 12.73
CA ALA A 256 -0.33 -13.85 13.06
C ALA A 256 -0.50 -13.30 14.49
N ARG A 257 -1.65 -13.50 15.16
CA ARG A 257 -2.04 -12.80 16.40
C ARG A 257 -2.00 -11.29 16.21
N TYR A 258 -2.65 -10.83 15.15
CA TYR A 258 -2.58 -9.44 14.68
C TYR A 258 -3.96 -8.79 14.70
N ASP A 259 -4.03 -7.55 15.21
CA ASP A 259 -5.18 -6.68 15.06
C ASP A 259 -4.83 -5.48 14.17
N HIS A 260 -5.56 -5.33 13.06
CA HIS A 260 -5.36 -4.25 12.10
C HIS A 260 -5.66 -2.86 12.62
N THR A 261 -6.46 -2.75 13.69
CA THR A 261 -6.78 -1.47 14.31
C THR A 261 -5.57 -0.82 14.99
N GLU A 262 -4.52 -1.59 15.29
CA GLU A 262 -3.28 -1.08 15.90
C GLU A 262 -2.59 -0.01 15.02
N ALA A 263 -2.82 -0.03 13.71
CA ALA A 263 -2.33 0.99 12.78
C ALA A 263 -2.91 2.39 13.06
N TYR A 264 -4.14 2.49 13.56
CA TYR A 264 -4.81 3.78 13.77
C TYR A 264 -4.17 4.63 14.86
N GLU A 265 -3.57 4.02 15.88
CA GLU A 265 -2.80 4.76 16.89
C GLU A 265 -1.63 5.51 16.28
N HIS A 266 -1.03 4.97 15.21
CA HIS A 266 0.07 5.62 14.52
C HIS A 266 -0.41 6.81 13.69
N LEU A 267 -1.59 6.72 13.07
CA LEU A 267 -2.21 7.87 12.40
C LEU A 267 -2.50 8.99 13.40
N ILE A 268 -3.01 8.68 14.59
CA ILE A 268 -3.19 9.66 15.68
C ILE A 268 -1.87 10.35 16.01
N ARG A 269 -0.79 9.58 16.20
CA ARG A 269 0.55 10.14 16.46
C ARG A 269 1.07 11.05 15.34
N VAL A 270 0.71 10.77 14.08
CA VAL A 270 1.06 11.64 12.95
C VAL A 270 0.31 12.97 13.05
N ILE A 271 -1.00 12.93 13.33
CA ILE A 271 -1.81 14.14 13.52
C ILE A 271 -1.27 14.98 14.69
N ASP A 272 -1.01 14.35 15.83
CA ASP A 272 -0.50 15.03 17.03
C ASP A 272 0.87 15.69 16.82
N ARG A 273 1.73 15.12 15.97
CA ARG A 273 3.06 15.68 15.67
C ARG A 273 3.04 16.71 14.56
N ALA A 274 2.00 16.71 13.72
CA ALA A 274 1.93 17.61 12.58
C ALA A 274 1.67 19.05 13.00
N VAL A 275 1.00 19.27 14.14
CA VAL A 275 0.54 20.59 14.58
C VAL A 275 0.96 20.87 16.03
N ASP A 276 1.43 22.09 16.32
CA ASP A 276 1.84 22.48 17.67
C ASP A 276 0.66 22.63 18.63
N THR A 277 -0.51 23.03 18.11
CA THR A 277 -1.78 23.12 18.84
C THR A 277 -2.90 22.70 17.92
N LYS A 278 -3.63 21.65 18.31
CA LYS A 278 -4.74 21.12 17.51
C LYS A 278 -5.93 22.08 17.51
N SER A 279 -6.59 22.19 16.37
CA SER A 279 -7.93 22.77 16.28
C SER A 279 -8.97 21.82 16.87
N ASP A 280 -10.17 22.34 17.17
CA ASP A 280 -11.30 21.51 17.61
C ASP A 280 -11.61 20.38 16.62
N ARG A 281 -11.49 20.65 15.31
CA ARG A 281 -11.73 19.67 14.24
C ARG A 281 -10.66 18.57 14.22
N GLN A 282 -9.40 18.92 14.48
CA GLN A 282 -8.31 17.95 14.57
C GLN A 282 -8.41 17.09 15.83
N ASP A 283 -8.88 17.66 16.94
CA ASP A 283 -9.19 16.91 18.16
C ASP A 283 -10.40 16.00 17.99
N GLU A 284 -11.43 16.43 17.25
CA GLU A 284 -12.56 15.58 16.85
C GLU A 284 -12.11 14.40 15.97
N LEU A 285 -11.26 14.67 14.97
CA LEU A 285 -10.69 13.62 14.12
C LEU A 285 -9.90 12.60 14.94
N THR A 286 -9.04 13.06 15.86
CA THR A 286 -8.24 12.17 16.72
C THR A 286 -9.13 11.28 17.59
N ARG A 287 -10.20 11.86 18.19
CA ARG A 287 -11.19 11.10 18.95
C ARG A 287 -11.94 10.09 18.09
N PHE A 288 -12.34 10.47 16.88
CA PHE A 288 -12.99 9.58 15.93
C PHE A 288 -12.10 8.39 15.57
N ILE A 289 -10.83 8.62 15.23
CA ILE A 289 -9.87 7.55 14.91
C ILE A 289 -9.69 6.61 16.11
N ALA A 290 -9.59 7.15 17.33
CA ALA A 290 -9.47 6.35 18.54
C ALA A 290 -10.71 5.46 18.78
N GLN A 291 -11.91 5.95 18.45
CA GLN A 291 -13.14 5.16 18.51
C GLN A 291 -13.14 4.03 17.48
N CYS A 292 -12.74 4.30 16.24
CA CYS A 292 -12.59 3.27 15.21
C CYS A 292 -11.61 2.17 15.62
N ALA A 293 -10.54 2.51 16.35
CA ALA A 293 -9.59 1.54 16.88
C ALA A 293 -10.16 0.64 18.00
N SER A 294 -11.24 1.08 18.66
CA SER A 294 -11.86 0.36 19.78
C SER A 294 -13.07 -0.51 19.40
N LEU A 295 -13.50 -0.47 18.13
CA LEU A 295 -14.61 -1.28 17.65
C LEU A 295 -14.14 -2.73 17.41
N PRO A 296 -14.88 -3.75 17.89
CA PRO A 296 -14.59 -5.13 17.51
C PRO A 296 -14.69 -5.30 15.99
N ALA A 297 -13.71 -5.97 15.40
CA ALA A 297 -13.68 -6.35 13.99
C ALA A 297 -14.84 -7.29 13.60
#